data_AF-A0A847VUX4-F1
#
_entry.id   AF-A0A847VUX4-F1
#
_cell.length_a   1.000
_cell.length_b   1.000
_cell.length_c   1.000
_cell.angle_alpha   90.00
_cell.angle_beta   90.00
_cell.angle_gamma   90.00
#
_symmetry.space_group_name_H-M   'P 1'
#
loop_
_entity.id
_entity.type
_entity.pdbx_description
1 polymer ?
#
loop_
_entity_poly.entity_id
_entity_poly.type
_entity_poly.pdbx_seq_one_letter_code
_entity_poly.pdbx_strand_id
1 'polypeptide(L)'
;MEKTNLLNSYKGARSTLLAIIIFSVVNCFMLLMDLGYTFLYSTITPQLAIIFAKEVFRGFTSILVIVMFAIVPIVLYLISYLLSNKEWKWMLVSTILFGIDILVFAIFFLTYGFESNIIIDIIFEAVIMFSLVSGTIAGKKLNNDFE
;
A
#
# COMPACT_ATOMS: atom_id res chain seq x y z
N MET A 1 -10.55 -22.56 18.85
CA MET A 1 -10.68 -22.43 17.38
C MET A 1 -10.68 -20.96 16.97
N GLU A 2 -11.47 -20.11 17.64
CA GLU A 2 -11.56 -18.67 17.33
C GLU A 2 -10.23 -17.91 17.47
N LYS A 3 -9.47 -18.08 18.58
CA LYS A 3 -8.16 -17.44 18.77
C LYS A 3 -7.17 -17.76 17.65
N THR A 4 -7.13 -19.02 17.21
CA THR A 4 -6.26 -19.46 16.10
C THR A 4 -6.63 -18.78 14.79
N ASN A 5 -7.93 -18.64 14.52
CA ASN A 5 -8.41 -17.93 13.33
C ASN A 5 -8.02 -16.45 13.35
N LEU A 6 -8.17 -15.77 14.50
CA LEU A 6 -7.75 -14.37 14.65
C LEU A 6 -6.24 -14.19 14.45
N LEU A 7 -5.42 -15.09 15.01
CA LEU A 7 -3.97 -15.08 14.82
C LEU A 7 -3.59 -15.29 13.35
N ASN A 8 -4.27 -16.20 12.65
CA ASN A 8 -4.04 -16.44 11.23
C ASN A 8 -4.42 -15.23 10.37
N SER A 9 -5.56 -14.59 10.64
CA SER A 9 -5.96 -13.35 9.95
C SER A 9 -4.95 -12.23 10.18
N TYR A 10 -4.44 -12.08 11.41
CA TYR A 10 -3.43 -11.07 11.73
C TYR A 10 -2.09 -11.32 11.00
N LYS A 11 -1.61 -12.56 11.02
CA LYS A 11 -0.39 -12.97 10.29
C LYS A 11 -0.56 -12.81 8.78
N GLY A 12 -1.73 -13.14 8.25
CA GLY A 12 -2.09 -12.93 6.84
C GLY A 12 -1.97 -11.47 6.46
N ALA A 13 -2.61 -10.57 7.22
CA ALA A 13 -2.54 -9.13 6.97
C ALA A 13 -1.11 -8.56 7.04
N ARG A 14 -0.28 -9.04 7.97
CA ARG A 14 1.15 -8.65 8.00
C ARG A 14 1.92 -9.14 6.79
N SER A 15 1.60 -10.33 6.28
CA SER A 15 2.21 -10.86 5.06
C SER A 15 1.79 -10.05 3.84
N THR A 16 0.51 -9.68 3.75
CA THR A 16 -0.03 -8.74 2.76
C THR A 16 0.70 -7.40 2.80
N LEU A 17 0.83 -6.80 3.99
CA LEU A 17 1.53 -5.53 4.17
C LEU A 17 3.00 -5.61 3.70
N LEU A 18 3.70 -6.70 4.02
CA LEU A 18 5.07 -6.91 3.55
C LEU A 18 5.14 -7.04 2.01
N ALA A 19 4.21 -7.79 1.41
CA ALA A 19 4.15 -7.95 -0.04
C ALA A 19 3.92 -6.60 -0.74
N ILE A 20 3.02 -5.76 -0.23
CA ILE A 20 2.80 -4.40 -0.77
C ILE A 20 4.09 -3.59 -0.75
N ILE A 21 4.83 -3.61 0.36
CA ILE A 21 6.10 -2.87 0.48
C ILE A 21 7.09 -3.36 -0.59
N ILE A 22 7.27 -4.67 -0.69
CA ILE A 22 8.22 -5.28 -1.64
C ILE A 22 7.83 -4.93 -3.08
N PHE A 23 6.59 -5.18 -3.48
CA PHE A 23 6.14 -4.89 -4.84
C PHE A 23 6.16 -3.39 -5.16
N SER A 24 5.87 -2.52 -4.18
CA SER A 24 6.00 -1.06 -4.39
C SER A 24 7.45 -0.65 -4.66
N VAL A 25 8.42 -1.19 -3.92
CA VAL A 25 9.84 -0.93 -4.17
C VAL A 25 10.27 -1.45 -5.53
N VAL A 26 9.86 -2.68 -5.90
CA VAL A 26 10.16 -3.27 -7.20
C VAL A 26 9.56 -2.43 -8.33
N ASN A 27 8.30 -2.00 -8.21
CA ASN A 27 7.66 -1.17 -9.22
C ASN A 27 8.32 0.20 -9.37
N CYS A 28 8.71 0.82 -8.26
CA CYS A 28 9.48 2.06 -8.31
C CYS A 28 10.80 1.86 -9.09
N PHE A 29 11.52 0.78 -8.83
CA PHE A 29 12.73 0.44 -9.58
C PHE A 29 12.44 0.22 -11.07
N MET A 30 11.38 -0.53 -11.41
CA MET A 30 10.99 -0.78 -12.80
C MET A 30 10.66 0.50 -13.56
N LEU A 31 9.93 1.43 -12.94
CA LEU A 31 9.57 2.72 -13.54
C LEU A 31 10.78 3.64 -13.69
N LEU A 32 11.72 3.62 -12.74
CA LEU A 32 12.97 4.38 -12.85
C LEU A 32 13.87 3.85 -13.98
N MET A 33 13.82 2.54 -14.25
CA MET A 33 14.61 1.87 -15.28
C MET A 33 13.89 1.75 -16.64
N ASP A 34 12.67 2.29 -16.78
CA ASP A 34 11.86 2.23 -18.01
C ASP A 34 11.62 0.81 -18.53
N LEU A 35 11.39 -0.14 -17.63
CA LEU A 35 11.22 -1.55 -18.00
C LEU A 35 9.87 -1.86 -18.68
N GLY A 36 8.94 -0.90 -18.75
CA GLY A 36 7.70 -0.98 -19.53
C GLY A 36 6.58 -1.82 -18.91
N TYR A 37 6.76 -2.36 -17.71
CA TYR A 37 5.73 -3.08 -16.97
C TYR A 37 5.90 -2.87 -15.45
N THR A 38 4.80 -3.06 -14.71
CA THR A 38 4.77 -3.04 -13.25
C THR A 38 3.99 -4.25 -12.73
N PHE A 39 4.23 -4.62 -11.48
CA PHE A 39 3.49 -5.67 -10.80
C PHE A 39 2.26 -5.13 -10.08
N LEU A 40 1.21 -5.94 -10.02
CA LEU A 40 0.06 -5.69 -9.16
C LEU A 40 0.45 -5.86 -7.68
N TYR A 41 -0.49 -5.64 -6.77
CA TYR A 41 -0.30 -5.85 -5.33
C TYR A 41 0.71 -4.89 -4.67
N SER A 42 0.67 -3.62 -5.08
CA SER A 42 1.57 -2.57 -4.63
C SER A 42 0.78 -1.31 -4.27
N THR A 43 1.48 -0.22 -3.92
CA THR A 43 0.86 1.09 -3.75
C THR A 43 0.96 1.89 -5.04
N ILE A 44 -0.08 2.67 -5.31
CA ILE A 44 -0.26 3.40 -6.56
C ILE A 44 0.40 4.76 -6.48
N THR A 45 0.33 5.43 -5.33
CA THR A 45 0.92 6.78 -5.15
C THR A 45 2.41 6.82 -5.52
N PRO A 46 3.26 5.87 -5.12
CA PRO A 46 4.67 5.88 -5.52
C PRO A 46 4.90 5.76 -7.02
N GLN A 47 4.08 4.97 -7.71
CA GLN A 47 4.17 4.79 -9.16
C GLN A 47 3.79 6.07 -9.88
N LEU A 48 2.65 6.66 -9.52
CA LEU A 48 2.23 7.95 -10.05
C LEU A 48 3.28 9.03 -9.79
N ALA A 49 3.83 9.10 -8.57
CA ALA A 49 4.87 10.07 -8.24
C ALA A 49 6.07 10.00 -9.18
N ILE A 50 6.55 8.79 -9.50
CA ILE A 50 7.68 8.61 -10.43
C ILE A 50 7.28 9.01 -11.85
N ILE A 51 6.10 8.60 -12.32
CA ILE A 51 5.60 8.97 -13.66
C ILE A 51 5.52 10.50 -13.79
N PHE A 52 4.88 11.18 -12.85
CA PHE A 52 4.79 12.65 -12.85
C PHE A 52 6.16 13.33 -12.72
N ALA A 53 7.05 12.78 -11.90
CA ALA A 53 8.40 13.31 -11.74
C ALA A 53 9.22 13.24 -13.04
N LYS A 54 9.01 12.23 -13.88
CA LYS A 54 9.69 12.06 -15.17
C LYS A 54 9.04 12.89 -16.28
N GLU A 55 7.72 12.87 -16.37
CA GLU A 55 6.98 13.42 -17.52
C GLU A 55 6.57 14.89 -17.34
N VAL A 56 6.34 15.34 -16.11
CA VAL A 56 5.73 16.66 -15.84
C VAL A 56 6.72 17.62 -15.17
N PHE A 57 7.46 17.14 -14.16
CA PHE A 57 8.38 17.99 -13.40
C PHE A 57 9.81 17.96 -13.95
N ARG A 58 10.61 18.99 -13.61
CA ARG A 58 12.01 19.10 -14.03
C ARG A 58 12.93 19.49 -12.88
N GLY A 59 14.20 19.10 -12.98
CA GLY A 59 15.23 19.48 -12.03
C GLY A 59 14.93 19.03 -10.60
N PHE A 60 15.20 19.89 -9.62
CA PHE A 60 15.06 19.57 -8.20
C PHE A 60 13.62 19.20 -7.79
N THR A 61 12.61 19.80 -8.43
CA THR A 61 11.19 19.49 -8.13
C THR A 61 10.84 18.03 -8.41
N SER A 62 11.40 17.45 -9.47
CA SER A 62 11.22 16.03 -9.80
C SER A 62 11.71 15.13 -8.65
N ILE A 63 12.89 15.43 -8.10
CA ILE A 63 13.46 14.71 -6.96
C ILE A 63 12.57 14.82 -5.73
N LEU A 64 12.08 16.04 -5.42
CA LEU A 64 11.18 16.26 -4.27
C LEU A 64 9.90 15.43 -4.39
N VAL A 65 9.30 15.36 -5.59
CA VAL A 65 8.08 14.56 -5.81
C VAL A 65 8.34 13.08 -5.56
N ILE A 66 9.44 12.52 -6.08
CA ILE A 66 9.82 11.12 -5.84
C ILE A 66 10.03 10.87 -4.33
N VAL A 67 10.76 11.73 -3.65
CA VAL A 67 11.03 11.56 -2.21
C VAL A 67 9.73 11.59 -1.41
N MET A 68 8.90 12.63 -1.61
CA MET A 68 7.72 12.88 -0.79
C MET A 68 6.58 11.90 -1.04
N PHE A 69 6.42 11.42 -2.29
CA PHE A 69 5.25 10.63 -2.68
C PHE A 69 5.57 9.20 -3.09
N ALA A 70 6.85 8.84 -3.30
CA ALA A 70 7.25 7.44 -3.47
C ALA A 70 7.97 6.91 -2.23
N ILE A 71 9.05 7.57 -1.79
CA ILE A 71 9.91 7.04 -0.72
C ILE A 71 9.21 7.14 0.65
N VAL A 72 8.71 8.32 1.01
CA VAL A 72 8.11 8.55 2.34
C VAL A 72 6.92 7.60 2.60
N PRO A 73 5.95 7.40 1.69
CA PRO A 73 4.86 6.45 1.91
C PRO A 73 5.34 5.02 2.12
N ILE A 74 6.28 4.54 1.30
CA ILE A 74 6.86 3.19 1.46
C ILE A 74 7.54 3.04 2.83
N VAL A 75 8.28 4.07 3.27
CA VAL A 75 8.91 4.07 4.60
C VAL A 75 7.86 4.04 5.72
N LEU A 76 6.75 4.77 5.59
CA LEU A 76 5.66 4.73 6.56
C LEU A 76 4.99 3.35 6.63
N TYR A 77 4.80 2.68 5.49
CA TYR A 77 4.35 1.29 5.47
C TYR A 77 5.35 0.36 6.13
N LEU A 78 6.66 0.53 5.88
CA LEU A 78 7.70 -0.27 6.51
C LEU A 78 7.72 -0.09 8.04
N ILE A 79 7.63 1.15 8.51
CA ILE A 79 7.53 1.46 9.94
C ILE A 79 6.28 0.77 10.53
N SER A 80 5.14 0.90 9.86
CA SER A 80 3.88 0.26 10.28
C SER A 80 4.02 -1.27 10.33
N TYR A 81 4.69 -1.87 9.36
CA TYR A 81 4.97 -3.31 9.33
C TYR A 81 5.85 -3.76 10.51
N LEU A 82 6.94 -3.04 10.79
CA LEU A 82 7.86 -3.37 11.88
C LEU A 82 7.17 -3.23 13.24
N LEU A 83 6.44 -2.15 13.44
CA LEU A 83 5.79 -1.84 14.71
C LEU A 83 4.48 -2.61 14.93
N SER A 84 3.84 -3.11 13.87
CA SER A 84 2.68 -4.01 13.99
C SER A 84 3.01 -5.32 14.71
N ASN A 85 4.28 -5.72 14.82
CA ASN A 85 4.63 -6.88 15.66
C ASN A 85 4.38 -6.63 17.15
N LYS A 86 4.43 -5.36 17.57
CA LYS A 86 4.37 -4.95 18.97
C LYS A 86 2.97 -4.50 19.36
N GLU A 87 2.34 -3.69 18.51
CA GLU A 87 1.01 -3.14 18.78
C GLU A 87 0.13 -3.21 17.54
N TRP A 88 -1.11 -3.68 17.72
CA TRP A 88 -2.07 -3.83 16.62
C TRP A 88 -2.43 -2.49 15.96
N LYS A 89 -2.31 -1.37 16.67
CA LYS A 89 -2.61 -0.01 16.18
C LYS A 89 -1.82 0.35 14.93
N TRP A 90 -0.60 -0.18 14.76
CA TRP A 90 0.19 0.05 13.54
C TRP A 90 -0.38 -0.65 12.32
N MET A 91 -1.13 -1.74 12.48
CA MET A 91 -1.91 -2.33 11.40
C MET A 91 -3.03 -1.38 10.96
N LEU A 92 -3.72 -0.75 11.93
CA LEU A 92 -4.73 0.28 11.64
C LEU A 92 -4.12 1.47 10.87
N VAL A 93 -2.94 1.96 11.29
CA VAL A 93 -2.21 3.02 10.56
C VAL A 93 -1.96 2.61 9.11
N SER A 94 -1.44 1.40 8.87
CA SER A 94 -1.22 0.92 7.50
C SER A 94 -2.52 0.78 6.68
N THR A 95 -3.62 0.41 7.33
CA THR A 95 -4.94 0.32 6.69
C THR A 95 -5.44 1.70 6.27
N ILE A 96 -5.28 2.71 7.12
CA ILE A 96 -5.65 4.10 6.80
C ILE A 96 -4.79 4.64 5.68
N LEU A 97 -3.46 4.43 5.73
CA LEU A 97 -2.55 4.84 4.67
C LEU A 97 -2.96 4.23 3.32
N PHE A 98 -3.31 2.95 3.32
CA PHE A 98 -3.75 2.27 2.10
C PHE A 98 -5.11 2.76 1.61
N GLY A 99 -6.04 3.07 2.52
CA GLY A 99 -7.29 3.73 2.18
C GLY A 99 -7.07 5.09 1.50
N ILE A 100 -6.08 5.87 1.93
CA ILE A 100 -5.69 7.13 1.28
C ILE A 100 -5.10 6.86 -0.12
N ASP A 101 -4.28 5.83 -0.27
CA ASP A 101 -3.70 5.44 -1.57
C ASP A 101 -4.79 5.09 -2.59
N ILE A 102 -5.84 4.35 -2.17
CA ILE A 102 -7.03 4.07 -2.98
C ILE A 102 -7.76 5.36 -3.38
N LEU A 103 -7.86 6.35 -2.48
CA LEU A 103 -8.48 7.63 -2.82
C LEU A 103 -7.67 8.39 -3.86
N VAL A 104 -6.33 8.38 -3.75
CA VAL A 104 -5.46 8.98 -4.77
C VAL A 104 -5.68 8.29 -6.11
N PHE A 105 -5.73 6.96 -6.13
CA PHE A 105 -6.02 6.19 -7.32
C PHE A 105 -7.39 6.55 -7.93
N ALA A 106 -8.43 6.61 -7.11
CA ALA A 106 -9.78 6.95 -7.55
C ALA A 106 -9.86 8.38 -8.12
N ILE A 107 -9.21 9.36 -7.48
CA ILE A 107 -9.16 10.75 -7.96
C ILE A 107 -8.42 10.84 -9.29
N PHE A 108 -7.26 10.19 -9.39
CA PHE A 108 -6.48 10.14 -10.62
C PHE A 108 -7.31 9.54 -11.76
N PHE A 109 -7.94 8.40 -11.49
CA PHE A 109 -8.83 7.71 -12.42
C PHE A 109 -9.99 8.61 -12.88
N LEU A 110 -10.71 9.27 -11.96
CA LEU A 110 -11.81 10.19 -12.29
C LEU A 110 -11.37 11.40 -13.11
N THR A 111 -10.09 11.79 -13.01
CA THR A 111 -9.55 12.97 -13.70
C THR A 111 -9.06 12.63 -15.12
N TYR A 112 -8.44 11.47 -15.31
CA TYR A 112 -7.74 11.12 -16.56
C TYR A 112 -8.41 10.04 -17.41
N GLY A 113 -9.45 9.35 -16.91
CA GLY A 113 -10.31 8.45 -17.71
C GLY A 113 -10.14 6.94 -17.44
N PHE A 114 -11.05 6.12 -18.01
CA PHE A 114 -11.16 4.66 -17.79
C PHE A 114 -10.57 3.86 -18.92
N GLU A 115 -9.57 3.03 -18.60
CA GLU A 115 -9.08 1.95 -19.45
C GLU A 115 -9.56 0.60 -18.93
N SER A 116 -9.92 -0.33 -19.83
CA SER A 116 -10.51 -1.63 -19.45
C SER A 116 -9.59 -2.50 -18.59
N ASN A 117 -8.28 -2.31 -18.63
CA ASN A 117 -7.31 -3.02 -17.80
C ASN A 117 -7.42 -2.69 -16.30
N ILE A 118 -8.07 -1.57 -15.92
CA ILE A 118 -8.19 -1.09 -14.53
C ILE A 118 -9.02 -2.02 -13.63
N ILE A 119 -9.88 -2.87 -14.21
CA ILE A 119 -10.73 -3.79 -13.43
C ILE A 119 -9.86 -4.72 -12.56
N ILE A 120 -8.74 -5.19 -13.10
CA ILE A 120 -7.83 -6.08 -12.38
C ILE A 120 -7.17 -5.32 -11.22
N ASP A 121 -6.71 -4.09 -11.44
CA ASP A 121 -6.15 -3.25 -10.38
C ASP A 121 -7.15 -3.05 -9.23
N ILE A 122 -8.39 -2.67 -9.54
CA ILE A 122 -9.46 -2.47 -8.53
C ILE A 122 -9.68 -3.74 -7.69
N ILE A 123 -9.70 -4.92 -8.32
CA ILE A 123 -9.88 -6.18 -7.61
C ILE A 123 -8.73 -6.39 -6.62
N PHE A 124 -7.49 -6.16 -7.02
CA PHE A 124 -6.33 -6.32 -6.15
C PHE A 124 -6.29 -5.29 -5.02
N GLU A 125 -6.63 -4.03 -5.29
CA GLU A 125 -6.79 -2.99 -4.27
C GLU A 125 -7.85 -3.39 -3.22
N ALA A 126 -8.99 -3.91 -3.67
CA ALA A 126 -10.04 -4.38 -2.78
C ALA A 126 -9.60 -5.58 -1.91
N VAL A 127 -8.88 -6.54 -2.50
CA VAL A 127 -8.35 -7.71 -1.79
C VAL A 127 -7.33 -7.29 -0.72
N ILE A 128 -6.43 -6.38 -1.06
CA ILE A 128 -5.46 -5.84 -0.10
C ILE A 128 -6.19 -5.14 1.04
N MET A 129 -7.11 -4.22 0.72
CA MET A 129 -7.85 -3.46 1.72
C MET A 129 -8.62 -4.38 2.66
N PHE A 130 -9.30 -5.40 2.11
CA PHE A 130 -9.99 -6.41 2.90
C PHE A 130 -9.05 -7.15 3.85
N SER A 131 -7.84 -7.52 3.39
CA SER A 131 -6.84 -8.19 4.21
C SER A 131 -6.36 -7.29 5.37
N LEU A 132 -6.04 -6.03 5.09
CA LEU A 132 -5.59 -5.06 6.09
C LEU A 132 -6.67 -4.73 7.13
N VAL A 133 -7.92 -4.53 6.69
CA VAL A 133 -9.08 -4.34 7.59
C VAL A 133 -9.30 -5.58 8.47
N SER A 134 -9.25 -6.78 7.88
CA SER A 134 -9.40 -8.04 8.63
C SER A 134 -8.29 -8.21 9.67
N GLY A 135 -7.04 -7.86 9.32
CA GLY A 135 -5.91 -7.83 10.25
C GLY A 135 -6.11 -6.84 11.38
N THR A 136 -6.57 -5.63 11.08
CA THR A 136 -6.85 -4.60 12.08
C THR A 136 -7.92 -5.05 13.08
N ILE A 137 -9.03 -5.61 12.59
CA ILE A 137 -10.11 -6.14 13.45
C ILE A 137 -9.60 -7.30 14.31
N ALA A 138 -8.84 -8.23 13.72
CA ALA A 138 -8.29 -9.37 14.43
C ALA A 138 -7.31 -8.94 15.53
N GLY A 139 -6.42 -7.99 15.24
CA GLY A 139 -5.48 -7.44 16.20
C GLY A 139 -6.18 -6.75 17.39
N LYS A 140 -7.24 -6.00 17.13
CA LYS A 140 -8.04 -5.36 18.19
C LYS A 140 -8.72 -6.38 19.09
N LYS A 141 -9.36 -7.41 18.52
CA LYS A 141 -10.01 -8.49 19.28
C LYS A 141 -9.00 -9.26 20.15
N LEU A 142 -7.85 -9.61 19.58
CA LEU A 142 -6.76 -10.27 20.30
C LEU A 142 -6.20 -9.43 21.46
N ASN A 143 -6.32 -8.11 21.41
CA ASN A 143 -5.93 -7.25 22.53
C ASN A 143 -7.01 -7.23 23.62
N ASN A 144 -8.28 -7.07 23.24
CA ASN A 144 -9.39 -6.93 24.18
C ASN A 144 -9.78 -8.23 24.90
N ASP A 145 -9.63 -9.38 24.24
CA ASP A 145 -10.06 -10.68 24.80
C ASP A 145 -8.98 -11.32 25.70
N PHE A 146 -7.79 -10.74 25.77
CA PHE A 146 -6.63 -11.29 26.49
C PHE A 146 -5.89 -10.27 27.38
N GLU A 147 -6.48 -9.08 27.57
CA GLU A 147 -6.23 -8.19 28.71
C GLU A 147 -7.18 -8.55 29.86
#